data_AF-A0A7C6EK53-F1
#
_entry.id   AF-A0A7C6EK53-F1
#
_cell.length_a   1.000
_cell.length_b   1.000
_cell.length_c   1.000
_cell.angle_alpha   90.00
_cell.angle_beta   90.00
_cell.angle_gamma   90.00
#
_symmetry.space_group_name_H-M   'P 1'
#
loop_
_entity.id
_entity.type
_entity.pdbx_description
1 polymer ?
#
loop_
_entity_poly.entity_id
_entity_poly.type
_entity_poly.pdbx_seq_one_letter_code
_entity_poly.pdbx_strand_id
1 'polypeptide(L)' 'GDIMGGGILGVDLVEEGEKSMVLEVNGIPQYKNVAAVTGLDISRIIVEKTIERLRK' A
#
# COMPACT_ATOMS: atom_id res chain seq x y z
N GLY A 1 -8.36 -0.22 -2.02
CA GLY A 1 -7.85 0.78 -2.98
C GLY A 1 -8.98 1.41 -3.76
N ASP A 2 -9.76 0.63 -4.50
CA ASP A 2 -10.69 1.15 -5.51
C ASP A 2 -11.75 2.13 -4.99
N ILE A 3 -12.25 1.91 -3.76
CA ILE A 3 -13.19 2.83 -3.08
C ILE A 3 -12.55 4.20 -2.76
N MET A 4 -11.22 4.24 -2.59
CA MET A 4 -10.42 5.42 -2.28
C MET A 4 -9.76 6.04 -3.53
N GLY A 5 -10.17 5.65 -4.73
CA GLY A 5 -9.57 6.12 -5.99
C GLY A 5 -8.40 5.27 -6.50
N GLY A 6 -8.02 4.20 -5.80
CA GLY A 6 -7.01 3.24 -6.22
C GLY A 6 -5.57 3.72 -6.00
N GLY A 7 -4.62 3.10 -6.72
CA GLY A 7 -3.20 3.40 -6.61
C GLY A 7 -2.47 2.61 -5.51
N ILE A 8 -1.26 3.07 -5.18
CA ILE A 8 -0.42 2.49 -4.13
C ILE A 8 -0.66 3.28 -2.86
N LEU A 9 -1.22 2.62 -1.84
CA LEU A 9 -1.62 3.24 -0.58
C LEU A 9 -0.90 2.55 0.59
N GLY A 10 -0.47 3.33 1.58
CA GLY A 10 -0.14 2.82 2.90
C GLY A 10 -1.41 2.77 3.75
N VAL A 11 -1.63 1.68 4.48
CA VAL A 11 -2.81 1.51 5.34
C VAL A 11 -2.34 1.12 6.72
N ASP A 12 -2.63 2.00 7.68
CA ASP A 12 -2.32 1.75 9.08
C ASP A 12 -3.53 1.11 9.73
N LEU A 13 -3.30 -0.03 10.40
CA LEU A 13 -4.32 -0.82 11.05
C LEU A 13 -4.09 -0.84 12.56
N VAL A 14 -5.18 -0.86 13.32
CA VAL A 14 -5.19 -1.14 14.76
C VAL A 14 -6.13 -2.30 15.06
N GLU A 15 -5.84 -3.06 16.09
CA GLU A 15 -6.64 -4.20 16.52
C GLU A 15 -7.67 -3.77 17.57
N GLU A 16 -8.93 -4.15 17.38
CA GLU A 16 -10.01 -4.05 18.36
C GLU A 16 -10.55 -5.46 18.65
N GLY A 17 -9.94 -6.14 19.62
CA GLY A 17 -10.20 -7.57 19.86
C GLY A 17 -9.79 -8.41 18.65
N GLU A 18 -10.72 -9.16 18.07
CA GLU A 18 -10.48 -9.97 16.86
C GLU A 18 -10.69 -9.18 15.54
N LYS A 19 -10.98 -7.89 15.62
CA LYS A 19 -11.23 -7.04 14.44
C LYS A 19 -10.00 -6.20 14.11
N SER A 20 -9.74 -6.00 12.83
CA SER A 20 -8.81 -4.97 12.36
C SER A 20 -9.58 -3.72 11.93
N MET A 21 -9.18 -2.57 12.44
CA MET A 21 -9.75 -1.26 12.16
C MET A 21 -8.73 -0.42 11.39
N VAL A 22 -9.19 0.32 10.37
CA VAL A 22 -8.33 1.26 9.62
C VAL A 22 -8.18 2.55 10.43
N LEU A 23 -6.93 2.93 10.70
CA LEU A 23 -6.60 4.16 11.42
C LEU A 23 -6.30 5.31 10.44
N GLU A 24 -5.45 5.05 9.44
CA GLU A 24 -5.04 6.03 8.45
C GLU A 24 -4.83 5.38 7.07
N VAL A 25 -5.12 6.14 6.01
CA VAL A 25 -4.78 5.79 4.64
C VAL A 25 -3.87 6.89 4.07
N ASN A 26 -2.66 6.50 3.69
CA ASN A 26 -1.63 7.38 3.17
C ASN A 26 -1.51 7.26 1.65
N GLY A 27 -1.76 8.36 0.93
CA GLY A 27 -1.65 8.42 -0.54
C GLY A 27 -0.21 8.43 -1.07
N ILE A 28 0.76 8.80 -0.23
CA ILE A 28 2.20 8.80 -0.55
C ILE A 28 2.96 8.13 0.61
N PRO A 29 2.91 6.80 0.72
CA PRO A 29 3.49 6.10 1.86
C PRO A 29 5.02 6.02 1.78
N GLN A 30 5.69 6.11 2.92
CA GLN A 30 7.09 5.72 3.03
C GLN A 30 7.18 4.20 3.20
N TYR A 31 8.01 3.54 2.39
CA TYR A 31 8.05 2.07 2.35
C TYR A 31 9.44 1.45 2.56
N LYS A 32 10.47 2.25 2.89
CA LYS A 32 11.85 1.75 3.05
C LYS A 32 11.97 0.62 4.08
N ASN A 33 11.28 0.75 5.21
CA ASN A 33 11.32 -0.24 6.29
C ASN A 33 10.47 -1.46 5.94
N VAL A 34 9.35 -1.26 5.23
CA VAL A 34 8.52 -2.36 4.71
C VAL A 34 9.33 -3.20 3.75
N ALA A 35 10.03 -2.57 2.80
CA ALA A 35 10.92 -3.28 1.88
C ALA A 35 12.00 -4.06 2.64
N ALA A 36 12.65 -3.44 3.63
CA ALA A 36 13.71 -4.08 4.40
C ALA A 36 13.22 -5.30 5.21
N VAL A 37 12.05 -5.21 5.87
CA VAL A 37 11.54 -6.28 6.74
C VAL A 37 10.83 -7.40 5.96
N THR A 38 10.21 -7.08 4.83
CA THR A 38 9.48 -8.07 4.02
C THR A 38 10.34 -8.72 2.95
N GLY A 39 11.47 -8.11 2.58
CA GLY A 39 12.28 -8.53 1.44
C GLY A 39 11.61 -8.30 0.08
N LEU A 40 10.46 -7.62 0.04
CA LEU A 40 9.76 -7.32 -1.19
C LEU A 40 10.39 -6.11 -1.91
N ASP A 41 10.49 -6.21 -3.23
CA ASP A 41 10.83 -5.08 -4.09
C ASP A 41 9.61 -4.20 -4.32
N ILE A 42 9.31 -3.36 -3.32
CA ILE A 42 8.18 -2.43 -3.36
C ILE A 42 8.30 -1.45 -4.52
N SER A 43 9.52 -1.02 -4.87
CA SER A 43 9.76 -0.11 -6.00
C SER A 43 9.37 -0.74 -7.33
N ARG A 44 9.76 -2.00 -7.57
CA ARG A 44 9.33 -2.76 -8.76
C ARG A 44 7.81 -2.91 -8.80
N ILE A 45 7.17 -3.25 -7.68
CA ILE A 45 5.71 -3.38 -7.59
C ILE A 45 5.01 -2.07 -7.99
N ILE A 46 5.49 -0.93 -7.48
CA ILE A 46 4.96 0.41 -7.83
C ILE A 46 5.06 0.64 -9.35
N VAL A 47 6.23 0.40 -9.94
CA VAL A 47 6.47 0.59 -11.38
C VAL A 47 5.58 -0.33 -12.22
N GLU A 48 5.52 -1.62 -11.90
CA GLU A 48 4.71 -2.60 -12.62
C GLU A 48 3.21 -2.24 -12.56
N LYS A 49 2.70 -1.85 -11.38
CA LYS A 49 1.31 -1.42 -11.21
C LYS A 49 1.01 -0.12 -11.95
N THR A 50 1.97 0.79 -12.03
CA THR A 50 1.84 2.03 -12.79
C THR A 50 1.75 1.75 -14.28
N ILE A 51 2.60 0.88 -14.82
CA ILE A 51 2.56 0.45 -16.23
C ILE A 51 1.23 -0.27 -16.54
N GLU A 52 0.79 -1.18 -15.67
CA GLU A 52 -0.50 -1.88 -15.82
C GLU A 52 -1.66 -0.90 -15.91
N ARG A 53 -1.66 0.14 -15.07
CA ARG A 53 -2.71 1.17 -15.06
C ARG A 53 -2.70 2.05 -16.31
N LEU A 54 -1.52 2.41 -16.82
CA LEU A 54 -1.37 3.29 -17.99
C LEU A 54 -1.59 2.57 -19.34
N ARG A 55 -1.52 1.23 -19.36
CA ARG A 55 -1.80 0.42 -20.55
C ARG A 55 -3.28 0.06 -20.73
N LYS A 56 -4.11 0.30 -19.71
CA LYS A 56 -5.58 0.24 -19.80
C LYS A 56 -6.11 1.58 -20.29
#